data_AF-A0A7K1UD05-F1
#
_entry.id   AF-A0A7K1UD05-F1
#
_cell.length_a   1.000
_cell.length_b   1.000
_cell.length_c   1.000
_cell.angle_alpha   90.00
_cell.angle_beta   90.00
_cell.angle_gamma   90.00
#
_symmetry.space_group_name_H-M   'P 1'
#
loop_
_entity.id
_entity.type
_entity.pdbx_description
1 polymer ?
#
loop_
_entity_poly.entity_id
_entity_poly.type
_entity_poly.pdbx_seq_one_letter_code
_entity_poly.pdbx_strand_id
1 'polypeptide(L)'
;MEQDFPISSFLEIKKHFSTEQKKFEKEKAIWKTIRASLTEAEANQLDEQFKTIFETTTDPQLLEQLMKKGASARLLGNDELGSHNLAMVVRELVDAKTKEDLEIAAGIIRTTIIAGADLNSQKAYWGNGGAIAIIWLCVYLARALDTYGDLKTLDQYHYCYRIFTWVADNTAVTEAMQGDWHPFYVFLNCLKKSPEVEDLQEKLILQMMGLDWTIFTSTHEHLSTSFFSRIINFNPGFLTLLVPYEHKQLESYLDVVQKNISPMVIKNFLNGFTSNNKARKHFRVFFSLRPHWLLQLIITSAPETVFNLVKRNEQDLLVPFLKHYKREIAELRDEKKQTLLQHAMASRGVVENTIQLLRQYVQQA
;
A
#
# COMPACT_ATOMS: atom_id res chain seq x y z
N MET A 1 21.40 -14.27 0.52
CA MET A 1 20.27 -13.95 1.41
C MET A 1 19.08 -13.70 0.53
N GLU A 2 17.99 -14.39 0.83
CA GLU A 2 16.85 -14.65 -0.06
C GLU A 2 16.26 -13.35 -0.61
N GLN A 3 16.36 -13.17 -1.93
CA GLN A 3 15.62 -12.16 -2.68
C GLN A 3 14.21 -12.66 -3.06
N ASP A 4 13.74 -13.72 -2.39
CA ASP A 4 12.39 -14.23 -2.59
C ASP A 4 11.42 -13.50 -1.65
N PHE A 5 10.14 -13.57 -1.97
CA PHE A 5 9.10 -12.93 -1.18
C PHE A 5 9.08 -13.51 0.26
N PRO A 6 8.93 -12.69 1.32
CA PRO A 6 8.99 -13.15 2.71
C PRO A 6 7.69 -13.86 3.14
N ILE A 7 7.44 -15.05 2.59
CA ILE A 7 6.19 -15.81 2.79
C ILE A 7 5.90 -16.09 4.27
N SER A 8 6.92 -16.45 5.05
CA SER A 8 6.76 -16.72 6.49
C SER A 8 6.25 -15.48 7.24
N SER A 9 6.89 -14.33 7.03
CA SER A 9 6.46 -13.05 7.62
C SER A 9 5.08 -12.65 7.15
N PHE A 10 4.79 -12.79 5.84
CA PHE A 10 3.48 -12.49 5.27
C PHE A 10 2.36 -13.32 5.94
N LEU A 11 2.58 -14.62 6.13
CA LEU A 11 1.62 -15.50 6.79
C LEU A 11 1.43 -15.16 8.27
N GLU A 12 2.51 -14.81 8.97
CA GLU A 12 2.43 -14.38 10.37
C GLU A 12 1.61 -13.08 10.51
N ILE A 13 1.90 -12.08 9.67
CA ILE A 13 1.19 -10.81 9.63
C ILE A 13 -0.29 -11.03 9.32
N LYS A 14 -0.61 -11.83 8.29
CA LYS A 14 -2.00 -12.14 7.91
C LYS A 14 -2.76 -12.83 9.04
N LYS A 15 -2.11 -13.75 9.76
CA LYS A 15 -2.69 -14.45 10.91
C LYS A 15 -2.91 -13.50 12.09
N HIS A 16 -1.93 -12.67 12.42
CA HIS A 16 -2.03 -11.70 13.50
C HIS A 16 -3.18 -10.71 13.23
N PHE A 17 -3.19 -10.12 12.04
CA PHE A 17 -4.23 -9.21 11.60
C PHE A 17 -5.62 -9.84 11.64
N SER A 18 -5.78 -11.06 11.10
CA SER A 18 -7.07 -11.79 11.16
C SER A 18 -7.53 -12.07 12.60
N THR A 19 -6.59 -12.30 13.51
CA THR A 19 -6.90 -12.55 14.93
C THR A 19 -7.40 -11.29 15.61
N GLU A 20 -6.70 -10.16 15.42
CA GLU A 20 -7.11 -8.87 15.97
C GLU A 20 -8.45 -8.41 15.40
N GLN A 21 -8.65 -8.54 14.09
CA GLN A 21 -9.94 -8.24 13.44
C GLN A 21 -11.08 -9.10 13.99
N LYS A 22 -10.89 -10.41 14.15
CA LYS A 22 -11.92 -11.29 14.75
C LYS A 22 -12.28 -10.90 16.18
N LYS A 23 -11.27 -10.53 16.99
CA LYS A 23 -11.50 -10.04 18.35
C LYS A 23 -12.29 -8.74 18.33
N PHE A 24 -11.93 -7.83 17.45
CA PHE A 24 -12.56 -6.53 17.31
C PHE A 24 -14.02 -6.63 16.82
N GLU A 25 -14.28 -7.45 15.80
CA GLU A 25 -15.63 -7.71 15.30
C GLU A 25 -16.52 -8.43 16.31
N LYS A 26 -15.95 -9.30 17.16
CA LYS A 26 -16.69 -9.90 18.28
C LYS A 26 -17.19 -8.82 19.26
N GLU A 27 -16.36 -7.84 19.57
CA GLU A 27 -16.76 -6.74 20.46
C GLU A 27 -17.82 -5.84 19.83
N LYS A 28 -17.69 -5.51 18.54
CA LYS A 28 -18.74 -4.83 17.78
C LYS A 28 -20.06 -5.60 17.78
N ALA A 29 -20.02 -6.93 17.62
CA ALA A 29 -21.22 -7.76 17.63
C ALA A 29 -21.92 -7.77 19.00
N ILE A 30 -21.14 -7.82 20.09
CA ILE A 30 -21.66 -7.70 21.46
C ILE A 30 -22.34 -6.33 21.64
N TRP A 31 -21.65 -5.25 21.24
CA TRP A 31 -22.21 -3.90 21.30
C TRP A 31 -23.51 -3.77 20.48
N LYS A 32 -23.55 -4.29 19.24
CA LYS A 32 -24.77 -4.30 18.40
C LYS A 32 -25.94 -5.00 19.09
N THR A 33 -25.67 -6.10 19.80
CA THR A 33 -26.70 -6.85 20.55
C THR A 33 -27.25 -6.03 21.71
N ILE A 34 -26.38 -5.37 22.48
CA ILE A 34 -26.79 -4.48 23.58
C ILE A 34 -27.64 -3.34 23.02
N ARG A 35 -27.17 -2.68 21.95
CA ARG A 35 -27.90 -1.58 21.31
C ARG A 35 -29.28 -2.01 20.81
N ALA A 36 -29.40 -3.21 20.24
CA ALA A 36 -30.67 -3.73 19.73
C ALA A 36 -31.71 -4.04 20.83
N SER A 37 -31.27 -4.16 22.09
CA SER A 37 -32.19 -4.32 23.23
C SER A 37 -32.76 -3.02 23.78
N LEU A 38 -32.24 -1.87 23.34
CA LEU A 38 -32.69 -0.55 23.81
C LEU A 38 -33.93 -0.10 23.05
N THR A 39 -34.77 0.69 23.71
CA THR A 39 -35.78 1.49 23.02
C THR A 39 -35.13 2.62 22.22
N GLU A 40 -35.84 3.14 21.22
CA GLU A 40 -35.34 4.27 20.42
C GLU A 40 -35.04 5.52 21.28
N ALA A 41 -35.89 5.80 22.28
CA ALA A 41 -35.70 6.94 23.18
C ALA A 41 -34.43 6.78 24.04
N GLU A 42 -34.18 5.60 24.60
CA GLU A 42 -32.96 5.31 25.37
C GLU A 42 -31.71 5.39 24.48
N ALA A 43 -31.77 4.81 23.27
CA ALA A 43 -30.67 4.88 22.32
C ALA A 43 -30.34 6.33 21.93
N ASN A 44 -31.35 7.15 21.63
CA ASN A 44 -31.18 8.57 21.31
C ASN A 44 -30.51 9.33 22.47
N GLN A 45 -30.98 9.12 23.71
CA GLN A 45 -30.40 9.77 24.89
C GLN A 45 -28.93 9.37 25.11
N LEU A 46 -28.62 8.09 24.96
CA LEU A 46 -27.25 7.58 25.10
C LEU A 46 -26.33 8.12 23.99
N ASP A 47 -26.82 8.26 22.76
CA ASP A 47 -26.03 8.79 21.65
C ASP A 47 -25.70 10.28 21.84
N GLU A 48 -26.63 11.07 22.37
CA GLU A 48 -26.39 12.48 22.73
C GLU A 48 -25.36 12.62 23.85
N GLN A 49 -25.43 11.75 24.86
CA GLN A 49 -24.42 11.67 25.91
C GLN A 49 -23.06 11.28 25.34
N PHE A 50 -23.02 10.30 24.43
CA PHE A 50 -21.79 9.86 23.79
C PHE A 50 -21.13 11.00 23.01
N LYS A 51 -21.89 11.70 22.16
CA LYS A 51 -21.41 12.87 21.42
C LYS A 51 -20.86 13.95 22.34
N THR A 52 -21.64 14.33 23.36
CA THR A 52 -21.25 15.38 24.31
C THR A 52 -19.96 15.02 25.03
N ILE A 53 -19.85 13.78 25.52
CA ILE A 53 -18.65 13.31 26.21
C ILE A 53 -17.47 13.26 25.23
N PHE A 54 -17.66 12.73 24.02
CA PHE A 54 -16.61 12.66 23.00
C PHE A 54 -16.01 14.03 22.66
N GLU A 55 -16.84 15.06 22.58
CA GLU A 55 -16.42 16.42 22.26
C GLU A 55 -15.75 17.17 23.43
N THR A 56 -15.87 16.67 24.66
CA THR A 56 -15.48 17.43 25.87
C THR A 56 -14.51 16.71 26.80
N THR A 57 -14.41 15.38 26.71
CA THR A 57 -13.59 14.58 27.64
C THR A 57 -12.25 14.16 27.03
N THR A 58 -11.27 13.96 27.90
CA THR A 58 -10.05 13.21 27.61
C THR A 58 -10.05 11.83 28.29
N ASP A 59 -11.13 11.44 28.99
CA ASP A 59 -11.23 10.16 29.68
C ASP A 59 -11.91 9.08 28.80
N PRO A 60 -11.17 8.09 28.27
CA PRO A 60 -11.74 7.02 27.45
C PRO A 60 -12.68 6.12 28.24
N GLN A 61 -12.57 6.05 29.57
CA GLN A 61 -13.42 5.17 30.39
C GLN A 61 -14.87 5.62 30.39
N LEU A 62 -15.14 6.92 30.34
CA LEU A 62 -16.51 7.46 30.26
C LEU A 62 -17.19 7.05 28.96
N LEU A 63 -16.47 7.15 27.84
CA LEU A 63 -16.95 6.68 26.54
C LEU A 63 -17.15 5.16 26.53
N GLU A 64 -16.23 4.41 27.13
CA GLU A 64 -16.32 2.95 27.22
C GLU A 64 -17.55 2.52 28.03
N GLN A 65 -17.83 3.21 29.14
CA GLN A 65 -19.03 2.96 29.96
C GLN A 65 -20.32 3.23 29.20
N LEU A 66 -20.39 4.32 28.42
CA LEU A 66 -21.54 4.61 27.57
C LEU A 66 -21.69 3.58 26.44
N MET A 67 -20.59 3.23 25.78
CA MET A 67 -20.57 2.19 24.75
C MET A 67 -21.08 0.85 25.32
N LYS A 68 -20.66 0.46 26.53
CA LYS A 68 -21.16 -0.75 27.21
C LYS A 68 -22.66 -0.72 27.52
N LYS A 69 -23.28 0.47 27.54
CA LYS A 69 -24.74 0.65 27.66
C LYS A 69 -25.47 0.67 26.31
N GLY A 70 -24.75 0.58 25.18
CA GLY A 70 -25.33 0.59 23.83
C GLY A 70 -25.31 1.95 23.13
N ALA A 71 -24.62 2.95 23.69
CA ALA A 71 -24.42 4.26 23.04
C ALA A 71 -23.63 4.11 21.74
N SER A 72 -23.90 4.97 20.75
CA SER A 72 -23.27 4.97 19.43
C SER A 72 -22.60 6.29 19.08
N ALA A 73 -21.67 6.21 18.14
CA ALA A 73 -20.98 7.34 17.56
C ALA A 73 -21.72 7.97 16.36
N ARG A 74 -23.00 7.62 16.12
CA ARG A 74 -23.72 8.04 14.90
C ARG A 74 -23.98 9.55 14.81
N LEU A 75 -23.98 10.26 15.94
CA LEU A 75 -24.22 11.70 16.00
C LEU A 75 -22.93 12.53 15.89
N LEU A 76 -21.77 11.89 15.77
CA LEU A 76 -20.52 12.59 15.50
C LEU A 76 -20.55 13.19 14.09
N GLY A 77 -19.98 14.38 13.93
CA GLY A 77 -19.95 15.09 12.66
C GLY A 77 -19.09 14.40 11.60
N ASN A 78 -19.40 14.64 10.33
CA ASN A 78 -18.65 14.07 9.20
C ASN A 78 -17.76 15.11 8.50
N ASP A 79 -18.01 16.40 8.73
CA ASP A 79 -17.32 17.51 8.08
C ASP A 79 -15.92 17.72 8.69
N GLU A 80 -14.93 17.93 7.83
CA GLU A 80 -13.54 18.19 8.20
C GLU A 80 -13.28 19.46 9.02
N LEU A 81 -14.22 20.41 8.99
CA LEU A 81 -14.21 21.66 9.78
C LEU A 81 -15.38 21.71 10.78
N GLY A 82 -16.15 20.62 10.88
CA GLY A 82 -17.31 20.52 11.74
C GLY A 82 -16.98 20.18 13.19
N SER A 83 -17.97 19.61 13.87
CA SER A 83 -17.80 19.06 15.22
C SER A 83 -16.77 17.94 15.26
N HIS A 84 -16.11 17.80 16.40
CA HIS A 84 -15.06 16.81 16.62
C HIS A 84 -15.51 15.39 16.24
N ASN A 85 -14.68 14.64 15.51
CA ASN A 85 -15.01 13.31 14.99
C ASN A 85 -13.81 12.36 15.03
N LEU A 86 -14.02 11.08 14.65
CA LEU A 86 -12.99 10.05 14.73
C LEU A 86 -11.71 10.39 13.94
N ALA A 87 -11.86 10.91 12.71
CA ALA A 87 -10.70 11.24 11.88
C ALA A 87 -9.89 12.40 12.50
N MET A 88 -10.54 13.30 13.23
CA MET A 88 -9.85 14.39 13.94
C MET A 88 -9.01 13.83 15.09
N VAL A 89 -9.55 12.90 15.88
CA VAL A 89 -8.78 12.21 16.95
C VAL A 89 -7.58 11.45 16.37
N VAL A 90 -7.77 10.76 15.25
CA VAL A 90 -6.66 10.07 14.55
C VAL A 90 -5.60 11.07 14.09
N ARG A 91 -6.02 12.21 13.52
CA ARG A 91 -5.10 13.26 13.09
C ARG A 91 -4.30 13.83 14.26
N GLU A 92 -4.90 14.00 15.43
CA GLU A 92 -4.28 14.57 16.64
C GLU A 92 -3.26 13.65 17.34
N LEU A 93 -3.11 12.39 16.91
CA LEU A 93 -2.08 11.48 17.46
C LEU A 93 -0.66 12.05 17.39
N VAL A 94 -0.41 12.95 16.44
CA VAL A 94 0.88 13.63 16.24
C VAL A 94 1.20 14.63 17.36
N ASP A 95 0.16 15.13 18.03
CA ASP A 95 0.26 16.13 19.09
C ASP A 95 0.39 15.52 20.50
N ALA A 96 0.16 14.20 20.62
CA ALA A 96 0.34 13.46 21.86
C ALA A 96 1.80 13.52 22.33
N LYS A 97 2.02 13.93 23.58
CA LYS A 97 3.36 14.18 24.13
C LYS A 97 3.88 13.01 24.97
N THR A 98 2.96 12.21 25.51
CA THR A 98 3.27 11.10 26.41
C THR A 98 2.65 9.80 25.92
N LYS A 99 3.10 8.68 26.48
CA LYS A 99 2.54 7.36 26.17
C LYS A 99 1.12 7.22 26.71
N GLU A 100 0.84 7.88 27.83
CA GLU A 100 -0.48 7.98 28.45
C GLU A 100 -1.46 8.70 27.51
N ASP A 101 -1.07 9.83 26.92
CA ASP A 101 -1.89 10.54 25.93
C ASP A 101 -2.24 9.63 24.73
N LEU A 102 -1.26 8.83 24.28
CA LEU A 102 -1.45 7.88 23.17
C LEU A 102 -2.39 6.73 23.54
N GLU A 103 -2.29 6.17 24.74
CA GLU A 103 -3.22 5.11 25.17
C GLU A 103 -4.63 5.66 25.36
N ILE A 104 -4.77 6.89 25.86
CA ILE A 104 -6.03 7.61 25.93
C ILE A 104 -6.64 7.77 24.53
N ALA A 105 -5.90 8.35 23.58
CA ALA A 105 -6.38 8.57 22.22
C ALA A 105 -6.73 7.25 21.52
N ALA A 106 -5.90 6.23 21.65
CA ALA A 106 -6.17 4.90 21.12
C ALA A 106 -7.43 4.27 21.73
N GLY A 107 -7.65 4.45 23.04
CA GLY A 107 -8.87 4.02 23.73
C GLY A 107 -10.13 4.71 23.20
N ILE A 108 -10.07 6.04 22.99
CA ILE A 108 -11.17 6.83 22.39
C ILE A 108 -11.46 6.32 20.97
N ILE A 109 -10.44 6.22 20.12
CA ILE A 109 -10.56 5.75 18.73
C ILE A 109 -11.20 4.37 18.70
N ARG A 110 -10.68 3.43 19.48
CA ARG A 110 -11.17 2.05 19.52
C ARG A 110 -12.64 1.98 19.93
N THR A 111 -12.99 2.67 21.02
CA THR A 111 -14.36 2.71 21.56
C THR A 111 -15.33 3.29 20.54
N THR A 112 -14.93 4.36 19.86
CA THR A 112 -15.72 5.08 18.86
C THR A 112 -15.99 4.22 17.63
N ILE A 113 -14.99 3.46 17.17
CA ILE A 113 -15.17 2.51 16.06
C ILE A 113 -16.11 1.36 16.47
N ILE A 114 -15.99 0.83 17.69
CA ILE A 114 -16.91 -0.22 18.17
C ILE A 114 -18.35 0.30 18.26
N ALA A 115 -18.51 1.55 18.72
CA ALA A 115 -19.77 2.27 18.81
C ALA A 115 -20.35 2.67 17.44
N GLY A 116 -19.78 2.20 16.32
CA GLY A 116 -20.34 2.35 14.98
C GLY A 116 -20.05 3.69 14.31
N ALA A 117 -18.87 4.28 14.56
CA ALA A 117 -18.44 5.47 13.83
C ALA A 117 -18.36 5.24 12.32
N ASP A 118 -18.69 6.26 11.54
CA ASP A 118 -18.65 6.20 10.08
C ASP A 118 -17.22 6.45 9.57
N LEU A 119 -16.46 5.36 9.43
CA LEU A 119 -15.08 5.36 8.96
C LEU A 119 -14.88 5.99 7.58
N ASN A 120 -15.93 6.03 6.75
CA ASN A 120 -15.84 6.45 5.34
C ASN A 120 -16.32 7.88 5.12
N SER A 121 -17.15 8.42 6.03
CA SER A 121 -17.66 9.79 5.93
C SER A 121 -16.97 10.76 6.87
N GLN A 122 -16.47 10.31 8.02
CA GLN A 122 -15.85 11.19 9.02
C GLN A 122 -14.47 11.64 8.57
N LYS A 123 -14.32 12.94 8.35
CA LYS A 123 -13.09 13.54 7.82
C LYS A 123 -12.44 14.47 8.82
N ALA A 124 -11.12 14.58 8.72
CA ALA A 124 -10.35 15.65 9.32
C ALA A 124 -9.63 16.45 8.25
N TYR A 125 -9.48 17.75 8.51
CA TYR A 125 -8.99 18.72 7.54
C TYR A 125 -7.63 18.37 6.94
N TRP A 126 -7.59 18.29 5.62
CA TRP A 126 -6.42 18.08 4.78
C TRP A 126 -6.45 19.03 3.58
N GLY A 127 -5.53 19.99 3.54
CA GLY A 127 -5.39 20.90 2.38
C GLY A 127 -6.69 21.66 2.11
N ASN A 128 -7.31 21.49 0.94
CA ASN A 128 -8.58 22.15 0.59
C ASN A 128 -9.83 21.29 0.85
N GLY A 129 -9.73 20.26 1.68
CA GLY A 129 -10.85 19.38 2.02
C GLY A 129 -10.57 18.54 3.25
N GLY A 130 -11.04 17.28 3.23
CA GLY A 130 -10.93 16.36 4.36
C GLY A 130 -10.46 14.96 3.97
N ALA A 131 -9.72 14.32 4.86
CA ALA A 131 -9.30 12.93 4.74
C ALA A 131 -9.83 12.10 5.92
N ILE A 132 -10.22 10.86 5.63
CA ILE A 132 -10.73 9.92 6.62
C ILE A 132 -9.59 9.28 7.43
N ALA A 133 -9.94 8.58 8.51
CA ALA A 133 -8.99 7.97 9.44
C ALA A 133 -7.93 7.09 8.76
N ILE A 134 -8.32 6.18 7.84
CA ILE A 134 -7.37 5.26 7.21
C ILE A 134 -6.32 5.98 6.36
N ILE A 135 -6.69 7.11 5.75
CA ILE A 135 -5.80 7.93 4.93
C ILE A 135 -4.76 8.62 5.81
N TRP A 136 -5.19 9.21 6.93
CA TRP A 136 -4.27 9.79 7.92
C TRP A 136 -3.28 8.76 8.46
N LEU A 137 -3.75 7.57 8.82
CA LEU A 137 -2.88 6.49 9.29
C LEU A 137 -1.86 6.07 8.23
N CYS A 138 -2.28 5.92 6.97
CA CYS A 138 -1.38 5.61 5.86
C CYS A 138 -0.29 6.68 5.71
N VAL A 139 -0.61 7.94 5.94
CA VAL A 139 0.32 9.06 5.78
C VAL A 139 1.32 9.10 6.92
N TYR A 140 0.85 8.92 8.14
CA TYR A 140 1.69 8.84 9.33
C TYR A 140 2.64 7.65 9.27
N LEU A 141 2.14 6.48 8.89
CA LEU A 141 2.96 5.27 8.75
C LEU A 141 3.90 5.31 7.53
N ALA A 142 3.60 6.12 6.52
CA ALA A 142 4.49 6.29 5.38
C ALA A 142 5.69 7.21 5.67
N ARG A 143 5.50 8.18 6.56
CA ARG A 143 6.49 9.22 6.85
C ARG A 143 7.57 8.71 7.81
N ALA A 144 8.76 9.30 7.69
CA ALA A 144 9.90 8.99 8.54
C ALA A 144 9.75 9.62 9.92
N LEU A 145 10.44 9.05 10.92
CA LEU A 145 10.64 9.69 12.22
C LEU A 145 11.73 10.78 12.08
N ASP A 146 11.46 11.82 11.31
CA ASP A 146 12.40 12.92 11.08
C ASP A 146 11.78 14.29 11.38
N THR A 147 12.61 15.34 11.31
CA THR A 147 12.22 16.73 11.63
C THR A 147 11.09 17.27 10.73
N TYR A 148 10.78 16.59 9.64
CA TYR A 148 9.71 16.94 8.69
C TYR A 148 8.56 15.91 8.70
N GLY A 149 8.66 14.86 9.52
CA GLY A 149 7.62 13.89 9.76
C GLY A 149 6.56 14.42 10.74
N ASP A 150 5.32 13.96 10.59
CA ASP A 150 4.26 14.33 11.53
C ASP A 150 4.43 13.57 12.87
N LEU A 151 4.93 12.33 12.81
CA LEU A 151 5.24 11.52 13.99
C LEU A 151 6.66 11.80 14.48
N LYS A 152 6.78 12.10 15.76
CA LYS A 152 8.00 12.49 16.48
C LYS A 152 8.61 11.35 17.30
N THR A 153 7.85 10.29 17.60
CA THR A 153 8.32 9.18 18.44
C THR A 153 7.95 7.81 17.87
N LEU A 154 8.73 6.79 18.24
CA LEU A 154 8.45 5.41 17.87
C LEU A 154 7.15 4.89 18.50
N ASP A 155 6.81 5.36 19.70
CA ASP A 155 5.52 5.05 20.34
C ASP A 155 4.36 5.53 19.46
N GLN A 156 4.36 6.79 19.01
CA GLN A 156 3.33 7.32 18.11
C GLN A 156 3.15 6.44 16.86
N TYR A 157 4.27 5.97 16.29
CA TYR A 157 4.27 5.07 15.14
C TYR A 157 3.63 3.71 15.46
N HIS A 158 3.99 3.09 16.59
CA HIS A 158 3.39 1.83 17.02
C HIS A 158 1.89 1.94 17.30
N TYR A 159 1.43 3.05 17.88
CA TYR A 159 0.00 3.29 18.06
C TYR A 159 -0.72 3.48 16.73
N CYS A 160 -0.15 4.24 15.78
CA CYS A 160 -0.72 4.35 14.44
C CYS A 160 -0.83 2.97 13.76
N TYR A 161 0.20 2.12 13.90
CA TYR A 161 0.18 0.76 13.35
C TYR A 161 -0.91 -0.10 14.02
N ARG A 162 -1.02 -0.04 15.35
CA ARG A 162 -2.08 -0.73 16.11
C ARG A 162 -3.46 -0.27 15.67
N ILE A 163 -3.69 1.04 15.55
CA ILE A 163 -4.97 1.61 15.13
C ILE A 163 -5.31 1.23 13.68
N PHE A 164 -4.32 1.21 12.79
CA PHE A 164 -4.51 0.75 11.41
C PHE A 164 -5.15 -0.64 11.38
N THR A 165 -4.77 -1.54 12.29
CA THR A 165 -5.37 -2.89 12.35
C THR A 165 -6.86 -2.90 12.69
N TRP A 166 -7.40 -1.85 13.32
CA TRP A 166 -8.82 -1.73 13.68
C TRP A 166 -9.67 -1.10 12.57
N VAL A 167 -9.05 -0.26 11.75
CA VAL A 167 -9.72 0.52 10.70
C VAL A 167 -9.63 -0.18 9.34
N ALA A 168 -8.50 -0.81 9.03
CA ALA A 168 -8.29 -1.47 7.76
C ALA A 168 -9.10 -2.77 7.68
N ASP A 169 -9.81 -2.97 6.58
CA ASP A 169 -10.40 -4.26 6.18
C ASP A 169 -10.52 -4.32 4.64
N ASN A 170 -10.95 -5.46 4.08
CA ASN A 170 -11.09 -5.64 2.63
C ASN A 170 -12.20 -4.76 2.01
N THR A 171 -13.11 -4.22 2.82
CA THR A 171 -14.23 -3.35 2.42
C THR A 171 -13.96 -1.87 2.66
N ALA A 172 -12.88 -1.53 3.37
CA ALA A 172 -12.48 -0.18 3.70
C ALA A 172 -12.10 0.64 2.45
N VAL A 173 -11.86 -0.04 1.33
CA VAL A 173 -11.72 0.59 0.01
C VAL A 173 -13.09 0.61 -0.66
N THR A 174 -13.80 1.73 -0.54
CA THR A 174 -15.06 1.95 -1.26
C THR A 174 -14.81 2.25 -2.74
N GLU A 175 -15.82 2.11 -3.60
CA GLU A 175 -15.73 2.53 -5.01
C GLU A 175 -15.29 4.01 -5.15
N ALA A 176 -15.66 4.85 -4.19
CA ALA A 176 -15.27 6.26 -4.13
C ALA A 176 -13.78 6.49 -3.78
N MET A 177 -13.07 5.49 -3.26
CA MET A 177 -11.64 5.55 -2.93
C MET A 177 -10.75 4.92 -4.01
N GLN A 178 -11.31 4.59 -5.18
CA GLN A 178 -10.52 4.14 -6.32
C GLN A 178 -9.63 5.28 -6.84
N GLY A 179 -8.46 4.94 -7.38
CA GLY A 179 -7.51 5.93 -7.90
C GLY A 179 -6.56 6.50 -6.84
N ASP A 180 -6.51 7.83 -6.73
CA ASP A 180 -5.45 8.55 -6.01
C ASP A 180 -5.70 8.68 -4.51
N TRP A 181 -6.89 8.31 -4.09
CA TRP A 181 -7.30 8.26 -2.69
C TRP A 181 -7.27 6.83 -2.14
N HIS A 182 -6.79 5.86 -2.92
CA HIS A 182 -6.63 4.49 -2.45
C HIS A 182 -5.58 4.48 -1.31
N PRO A 183 -5.88 3.94 -0.11
CA PRO A 183 -4.99 4.01 1.05
C PRO A 183 -3.57 3.49 0.77
N PHE A 184 -3.45 2.38 0.03
CA PHE A 184 -2.14 1.84 -0.35
C PHE A 184 -1.35 2.77 -1.30
N TYR A 185 -2.02 3.43 -2.24
CA TYR A 185 -1.36 4.41 -3.11
C TYR A 185 -0.92 5.62 -2.29
N VAL A 186 -1.78 6.13 -1.39
CA VAL A 186 -1.42 7.24 -0.49
C VAL A 186 -0.21 6.88 0.36
N PHE A 187 -0.20 5.69 0.98
CA PHE A 187 0.95 5.21 1.75
C PHE A 187 2.22 5.23 0.91
N LEU A 188 2.22 4.59 -0.27
CA LEU A 188 3.41 4.55 -1.12
C LEU A 188 3.82 5.93 -1.65
N ASN A 189 2.86 6.80 -1.97
CA ASN A 189 3.11 8.17 -2.41
C ASN A 189 3.77 9.02 -1.32
N CYS A 190 3.32 8.87 -0.08
CA CYS A 190 3.89 9.55 1.08
C CYS A 190 5.17 8.91 1.62
N LEU A 191 5.51 7.69 1.18
CA LEU A 191 6.62 6.91 1.73
C LEU A 191 7.93 7.70 1.76
N LYS A 192 8.60 7.69 2.91
CA LYS A 192 9.94 8.28 3.10
C LYS A 192 10.88 7.23 3.66
N LYS A 193 12.17 7.37 3.33
CA LYS A 193 13.23 6.54 3.89
C LYS A 193 13.36 6.81 5.38
N SER A 194 13.13 5.80 6.21
CA SER A 194 13.33 5.85 7.67
C SER A 194 13.87 4.51 8.16
N PRO A 195 15.19 4.36 8.31
CA PRO A 195 15.79 3.10 8.74
C PRO A 195 15.26 2.56 10.08
N GLU A 196 14.79 3.45 10.96
CA GLU A 196 14.29 3.13 12.30
C GLU A 196 12.95 2.36 12.28
N VAL A 197 12.18 2.53 11.20
CA VAL A 197 10.84 1.93 11.04
C VAL A 197 10.69 1.19 9.71
N GLU A 198 11.78 0.92 9.00
CA GLU A 198 11.78 0.23 7.70
C GLU A 198 11.09 -1.14 7.78
N ASP A 199 11.38 -1.90 8.84
CA ASP A 199 10.73 -3.20 9.09
C ASP A 199 9.21 -3.06 9.28
N LEU A 200 8.74 -1.96 9.88
CA LEU A 200 7.31 -1.70 10.05
C LEU A 200 6.67 -1.23 8.74
N GLN A 201 7.39 -0.46 7.92
CA GLN A 201 6.94 -0.09 6.58
C GLN A 201 6.79 -1.33 5.69
N GLU A 202 7.74 -2.26 5.74
CA GLU A 202 7.64 -3.55 5.06
C GLU A 202 6.44 -4.36 5.55
N LYS A 203 6.30 -4.52 6.88
CA LYS A 203 5.15 -5.22 7.47
C LYS A 203 3.81 -4.62 7.02
N LEU A 204 3.73 -3.30 6.91
CA LEU A 204 2.51 -2.63 6.47
C LEU A 204 2.23 -2.87 4.98
N ILE A 205 3.25 -2.88 4.11
CA ILE A 205 3.11 -3.29 2.70
C ILE A 205 2.54 -4.72 2.64
N LEU A 206 3.13 -5.66 3.38
CA LEU A 206 2.68 -7.06 3.43
C LEU A 206 1.25 -7.18 3.98
N GLN A 207 0.89 -6.38 4.98
CA GLN A 207 -0.46 -6.37 5.55
C GLN A 207 -1.50 -5.84 4.55
N MET A 208 -1.20 -4.75 3.84
CA MET A 208 -2.06 -4.20 2.78
C MET A 208 -2.23 -5.21 1.64
N MET A 209 -1.14 -5.88 1.21
CA MET A 209 -1.24 -6.99 0.26
C MET A 209 -2.10 -8.13 0.78
N GLY A 210 -2.06 -8.43 2.09
CA GLY A 210 -2.89 -9.43 2.73
C GLY A 210 -4.39 -9.10 2.73
N LEU A 211 -4.73 -7.82 2.52
CA LEU A 211 -6.09 -7.29 2.30
C LEU A 211 -6.49 -7.22 0.82
N ASP A 212 -5.65 -7.75 -0.08
CA ASP A 212 -5.77 -7.66 -1.53
C ASP A 212 -5.79 -6.21 -2.06
N TRP A 213 -5.25 -5.27 -1.29
CA TRP A 213 -5.10 -3.88 -1.71
C TRP A 213 -4.00 -3.76 -2.75
N THR A 214 -4.28 -3.05 -3.85
CA THR A 214 -3.30 -2.81 -4.92
C THR A 214 -3.23 -1.35 -5.30
N ILE A 215 -2.06 -0.90 -5.77
CA ILE A 215 -1.92 0.44 -6.36
C ILE A 215 -2.25 0.47 -7.85
N PHE A 216 -2.32 -0.69 -8.51
CA PHE A 216 -2.45 -0.76 -9.96
C PHE A 216 -3.84 -0.40 -10.49
N THR A 217 -4.79 -0.10 -9.60
CA THR A 217 -6.06 0.55 -9.92
C THR A 217 -5.92 2.05 -10.15
N SER A 218 -4.82 2.67 -9.74
CA SER A 218 -4.56 4.10 -9.96
C SER A 218 -4.16 4.39 -11.40
N THR A 219 -4.42 5.62 -11.87
CA THR A 219 -4.11 5.98 -13.26
C THR A 219 -2.59 6.03 -13.49
N HIS A 220 -2.17 5.87 -14.75
CA HIS A 220 -0.76 5.89 -15.12
C HIS A 220 -0.08 7.26 -14.92
N GLU A 221 -0.84 8.34 -14.80
CA GLU A 221 -0.34 9.68 -14.49
C GLU A 221 0.25 9.71 -13.06
N HIS A 222 -0.41 9.03 -12.14
CA HIS A 222 0.00 8.90 -10.74
C HIS A 222 1.09 7.85 -10.55
N LEU A 223 1.00 6.73 -11.29
CA LEU A 223 2.03 5.70 -11.35
C LEU A 223 3.11 6.01 -12.40
N SER A 224 3.70 7.19 -12.29
CA SER A 224 4.73 7.69 -13.20
C SER A 224 6.10 7.02 -12.98
N THR A 225 7.02 7.18 -13.93
CA THR A 225 8.43 6.76 -13.74
C THR A 225 9.05 7.41 -12.49
N SER A 226 8.74 8.69 -12.23
CA SER A 226 9.27 9.41 -11.06
C SER A 226 8.79 8.80 -9.74
N PHE A 227 7.51 8.41 -9.68
CA PHE A 227 6.93 7.71 -8.53
C PHE A 227 7.71 6.43 -8.21
N PHE A 228 7.92 5.55 -9.20
CA PHE A 228 8.64 4.29 -8.99
C PHE A 228 10.13 4.52 -8.69
N SER A 229 10.80 5.44 -9.40
CA SER A 229 12.21 5.78 -9.13
C SER A 229 12.42 6.28 -7.70
N ARG A 230 11.48 7.07 -7.14
CA ARG A 230 11.57 7.52 -5.75
C ARG A 230 11.60 6.34 -4.78
N ILE A 231 10.67 5.39 -4.92
CA ILE A 231 10.59 4.21 -4.02
C ILE A 231 11.85 3.35 -4.15
N ILE A 232 12.32 3.10 -5.38
CA ILE A 232 13.56 2.35 -5.65
C ILE A 232 14.79 2.96 -4.98
N ASN A 233 14.87 4.29 -4.98
CA ASN A 233 15.98 5.00 -4.36
C ASN A 233 15.99 4.87 -2.82
N PHE A 234 14.84 4.56 -2.21
CA PHE A 234 14.75 4.21 -0.79
C PHE A 234 15.14 2.75 -0.59
N ASN A 235 14.31 1.84 -1.11
CA ASN A 235 14.53 0.40 -1.05
C ASN A 235 13.92 -0.26 -2.31
N PRO A 236 14.74 -0.82 -3.22
CA PRO A 236 14.23 -1.48 -4.42
C PRO A 236 13.41 -2.75 -4.10
N GLY A 237 13.63 -3.35 -2.92
CA GLY A 237 12.85 -4.48 -2.41
C GLY A 237 11.38 -4.15 -2.24
N PHE A 238 11.04 -2.91 -1.87
CA PHE A 238 9.64 -2.52 -1.72
C PHE A 238 8.85 -2.60 -3.02
N LEU A 239 9.46 -2.29 -4.17
CA LEU A 239 8.77 -2.45 -5.44
C LEU A 239 8.63 -3.91 -5.86
N THR A 240 9.63 -4.75 -5.59
CA THR A 240 9.53 -6.19 -5.92
C THR A 240 8.56 -6.93 -5.00
N LEU A 241 8.27 -6.41 -3.80
CA LEU A 241 7.15 -6.89 -2.99
C LEU A 241 5.79 -6.67 -3.68
N LEU A 242 5.60 -5.58 -4.43
CA LEU A 242 4.33 -5.28 -5.13
C LEU A 242 4.09 -6.17 -6.35
N VAL A 243 5.14 -6.78 -6.88
CA VAL A 243 5.08 -7.71 -7.99
C VAL A 243 5.80 -9.00 -7.61
N PRO A 244 5.28 -9.74 -6.62
CA PRO A 244 5.95 -10.92 -6.13
C PRO A 244 5.87 -12.04 -7.17
N TYR A 245 6.74 -13.03 -7.01
CA TYR A 245 6.61 -14.28 -7.75
C TYR A 245 5.30 -15.02 -7.41
N GLU A 246 4.87 -15.88 -8.34
CA GLU A 246 3.71 -16.73 -8.14
C GLU A 246 3.91 -17.64 -6.92
N HIS A 247 2.92 -17.61 -6.03
CA HIS A 247 2.88 -18.39 -4.82
C HIS A 247 1.42 -18.59 -4.39
N LYS A 248 1.05 -19.81 -3.98
CA LYS A 248 -0.34 -20.17 -3.64
C LYS A 248 -0.98 -19.22 -2.60
N GLN A 249 -0.20 -18.78 -1.62
CA GLN A 249 -0.60 -17.88 -0.54
C GLN A 249 -0.93 -16.46 -1.03
N LEU A 250 -0.47 -16.09 -2.24
CA LEU A 250 -0.61 -14.76 -2.84
C LEU A 250 -1.58 -14.76 -4.04
N GLU A 251 -2.25 -15.87 -4.32
CA GLU A 251 -3.11 -16.05 -5.52
C GLU A 251 -4.16 -14.93 -5.65
N SER A 252 -4.94 -14.67 -4.58
CA SER A 252 -5.95 -13.59 -4.54
C SER A 252 -5.35 -12.22 -4.89
N TYR A 253 -4.21 -11.88 -4.29
CA TYR A 253 -3.53 -10.61 -4.54
C TYR A 253 -3.01 -10.52 -5.98
N LEU A 254 -2.39 -11.59 -6.48
CA LEU A 254 -1.84 -11.65 -7.83
C LEU A 254 -2.94 -11.52 -8.90
N ASP A 255 -4.09 -12.15 -8.69
CA ASP A 255 -5.24 -12.04 -9.59
C ASP A 255 -5.69 -10.57 -9.73
N VAL A 256 -5.77 -9.86 -8.60
CA VAL A 256 -6.13 -8.43 -8.59
C VAL A 256 -5.05 -7.59 -9.28
N VAL A 257 -3.77 -7.85 -9.01
CA VAL A 257 -2.65 -7.11 -9.63
C VAL A 257 -2.63 -7.30 -11.15
N GLN A 258 -2.65 -8.56 -11.61
CA GLN A 258 -2.53 -8.89 -13.03
C GLN A 258 -3.70 -8.36 -13.86
N LYS A 259 -4.91 -8.30 -13.27
CA LYS A 259 -6.10 -7.74 -13.92
C LYS A 259 -6.02 -6.22 -14.12
N ASN A 260 -5.34 -5.50 -13.23
CA ASN A 260 -5.39 -4.04 -13.19
C ASN A 260 -4.14 -3.36 -13.76
N ILE A 261 -3.00 -4.04 -13.84
CA ILE A 261 -1.76 -3.43 -14.32
C ILE A 261 -1.80 -3.17 -15.84
N SER A 262 -1.67 -1.90 -16.24
CA SER A 262 -1.70 -1.49 -17.64
C SER A 262 -0.30 -1.46 -18.30
N PRO A 263 -0.19 -1.58 -19.64
CA PRO A 263 1.09 -1.47 -20.36
C PRO A 263 1.88 -0.19 -20.05
N MET A 264 1.20 0.95 -19.88
CA MET A 264 1.87 2.21 -19.56
C MET A 264 2.47 2.18 -18.14
N VAL A 265 1.76 1.60 -17.18
CA VAL A 265 2.26 1.44 -15.81
C VAL A 265 3.46 0.49 -15.78
N ILE A 266 3.40 -0.61 -16.54
CA ILE A 266 4.54 -1.53 -16.72
C ILE A 266 5.78 -0.79 -17.24
N LYS A 267 5.60 0.03 -18.29
CA LYS A 267 6.68 0.86 -18.84
C LYS A 267 7.25 1.82 -17.80
N ASN A 268 6.40 2.50 -17.04
CA ASN A 268 6.83 3.41 -15.96
C ASN A 268 7.57 2.67 -14.83
N PHE A 269 7.07 1.51 -14.43
CA PHE A 269 7.68 0.64 -13.42
C PHE A 269 9.10 0.22 -13.84
N LEU A 270 9.26 -0.29 -15.06
CA LEU A 270 10.57 -0.69 -15.59
C LEU A 270 11.53 0.48 -15.70
N ASN A 271 11.05 1.63 -16.20
CA ASN A 271 11.86 2.84 -16.26
C ASN A 271 12.31 3.30 -14.86
N GLY A 272 11.51 3.04 -13.83
CA GLY A 272 11.88 3.24 -12.43
C GLY A 272 13.25 2.63 -12.08
N PHE A 273 13.49 1.38 -12.51
CA PHE A 273 14.72 0.62 -12.25
C PHE A 273 15.93 1.08 -13.05
N THR A 274 15.73 1.89 -14.10
CA THR A 274 16.82 2.45 -14.90
C THR A 274 17.48 3.68 -14.27
N SER A 275 16.93 4.17 -13.16
CA SER A 275 17.37 5.39 -12.47
C SER A 275 18.82 5.32 -11.97
N ASN A 276 19.30 4.16 -11.51
CA ASN A 276 20.67 4.00 -11.01
C ASN A 276 21.19 2.55 -11.12
N ASN A 277 22.50 2.37 -10.95
CA ASN A 277 23.15 1.04 -11.07
C ASN A 277 22.72 0.03 -10.00
N LYS A 278 22.41 0.47 -8.77
CA LYS A 278 21.95 -0.42 -7.69
C LYS A 278 20.57 -0.99 -8.05
N ALA A 279 19.68 -0.16 -8.56
CA ALA A 279 18.35 -0.53 -9.02
C ALA A 279 18.40 -1.53 -10.18
N ARG A 280 19.21 -1.24 -11.22
CA ARG A 280 19.43 -2.15 -12.34
C ARG A 280 19.91 -3.53 -11.88
N LYS A 281 20.91 -3.57 -11.00
CA LYS A 281 21.41 -4.83 -10.43
C LYS A 281 20.35 -5.54 -9.61
N HIS A 282 19.57 -4.83 -8.80
CA HIS A 282 18.48 -5.44 -8.04
C HIS A 282 17.45 -6.09 -8.97
N PHE A 283 16.99 -5.36 -10.00
CA PHE A 283 16.08 -5.89 -11.03
C PHE A 283 16.64 -7.16 -11.64
N ARG A 284 17.91 -7.12 -12.10
CA ARG A 284 18.58 -8.27 -12.69
C ARG A 284 18.55 -9.47 -11.76
N VAL A 285 19.00 -9.32 -10.51
CA VAL A 285 19.11 -10.48 -9.61
C VAL A 285 17.72 -11.00 -9.25
N PHE A 286 16.77 -10.13 -8.88
CA PHE A 286 15.41 -10.52 -8.50
C PHE A 286 14.73 -11.28 -9.63
N PHE A 287 14.59 -10.68 -10.83
CA PHE A 287 13.87 -11.27 -11.96
C PHE A 287 14.64 -12.41 -12.66
N SER A 288 15.91 -12.63 -12.31
CA SER A 288 16.68 -13.78 -12.83
C SER A 288 16.55 -15.04 -11.97
N LEU A 289 15.88 -15.00 -10.81
CA LEU A 289 15.77 -16.17 -9.92
C LEU A 289 14.98 -17.30 -10.59
N ARG A 290 13.80 -16.99 -11.15
CA ARG A 290 12.92 -17.92 -11.85
C ARG A 290 12.06 -17.17 -12.89
N PRO A 291 11.33 -17.85 -13.79
CA PRO A 291 10.36 -17.18 -14.65
C PRO A 291 9.36 -16.36 -13.81
N HIS A 292 9.01 -15.19 -14.32
CA HIS A 292 8.17 -14.22 -13.62
C HIS A 292 7.02 -13.73 -14.52
N TRP A 293 5.79 -13.76 -14.00
CA TRP A 293 4.55 -13.39 -14.72
C TRP A 293 4.64 -11.99 -15.36
N LEU A 294 5.18 -10.99 -14.64
CA LEU A 294 5.35 -9.63 -15.18
C LEU A 294 6.21 -9.57 -16.45
N LEU A 295 7.30 -10.35 -16.50
CA LEU A 295 8.14 -10.40 -17.70
C LEU A 295 7.39 -11.04 -18.89
N GLN A 296 6.62 -12.10 -18.63
CA GLN A 296 5.77 -12.73 -19.64
C GLN A 296 4.68 -11.75 -20.13
N LEU A 297 4.08 -10.98 -19.21
CA LEU A 297 3.10 -9.96 -19.52
C LEU A 297 3.70 -8.85 -20.38
N ILE A 298 4.94 -8.42 -20.11
CA ILE A 298 5.66 -7.46 -20.94
C ILE A 298 5.86 -7.99 -22.36
N ILE A 299 6.34 -9.23 -22.50
CA ILE A 299 6.58 -9.83 -23.82
C ILE A 299 5.30 -9.91 -24.65
N THR A 300 4.18 -10.27 -24.01
CA THR A 300 2.91 -10.51 -24.70
C THR A 300 2.10 -9.24 -24.94
N SER A 301 2.12 -8.29 -24.00
CA SER A 301 1.20 -7.15 -23.98
C SER A 301 1.86 -5.78 -24.14
N ALA A 302 3.19 -5.68 -23.97
CA ALA A 302 3.96 -4.44 -24.12
C ALA A 302 5.37 -4.70 -24.71
N PRO A 303 5.50 -5.46 -25.83
CA PRO A 303 6.79 -5.91 -26.36
C PRO A 303 7.72 -4.77 -26.75
N GLU A 304 7.19 -3.60 -27.13
CA GLU A 304 7.95 -2.39 -27.44
C GLU A 304 8.85 -1.95 -26.27
N THR A 305 8.48 -2.30 -25.04
CA THR A 305 9.30 -2.04 -23.86
C THR A 305 10.64 -2.77 -23.94
N VAL A 306 10.67 -4.01 -24.43
CA VAL A 306 11.92 -4.79 -24.61
C VAL A 306 12.81 -4.16 -25.69
N PHE A 307 12.22 -3.74 -26.81
CA PHE A 307 12.96 -3.02 -27.86
C PHE A 307 13.58 -1.71 -27.35
N ASN A 308 12.83 -0.97 -26.53
CA ASN A 308 13.33 0.26 -25.92
C ASN A 308 14.52 0.02 -24.96
N LEU A 309 14.51 -1.09 -24.21
CA LEU A 309 15.66 -1.47 -23.36
C LEU A 309 16.91 -1.77 -24.19
N VAL A 310 16.78 -2.42 -25.34
CA VAL A 310 17.88 -2.65 -26.30
C VAL A 310 18.44 -1.33 -26.80
N LYS A 311 17.57 -0.45 -27.31
CA LYS A 311 17.97 0.87 -27.83
C LYS A 311 18.72 1.70 -26.78
N ARG A 312 18.38 1.55 -25.50
CA ARG A 312 18.99 2.26 -24.37
C ARG A 312 20.20 1.56 -23.76
N ASN A 313 20.60 0.39 -24.28
CA ASN A 313 21.70 -0.42 -23.73
C ASN A 313 21.50 -0.86 -22.27
N GLU A 314 20.25 -1.09 -21.84
CA GLU A 314 19.92 -1.48 -20.45
C GLU A 314 20.14 -2.99 -20.21
N GLN A 315 21.40 -3.44 -20.32
CA GLN A 315 21.77 -4.86 -20.31
C GLN A 315 21.29 -5.60 -19.05
N ASP A 316 21.41 -4.98 -17.88
CA ASP A 316 20.97 -5.61 -16.62
C ASP A 316 19.46 -5.89 -16.60
N LEU A 317 18.64 -5.05 -17.25
CA LEU A 317 17.20 -5.26 -17.37
C LEU A 317 16.85 -6.26 -18.47
N LEU A 318 17.70 -6.40 -19.51
CA LEU A 318 17.51 -7.37 -20.59
C LEU A 318 17.82 -8.80 -20.15
N VAL A 319 18.79 -9.00 -19.25
CA VAL A 319 19.25 -10.33 -18.82
C VAL A 319 18.11 -11.25 -18.34
N PRO A 320 17.17 -10.82 -17.47
CA PRO A 320 16.07 -11.68 -17.05
C PRO A 320 15.20 -12.22 -18.20
N PHE A 321 14.88 -11.36 -19.18
CA PHE A 321 14.10 -11.77 -20.36
C PHE A 321 14.86 -12.83 -21.17
N LEU A 322 16.14 -12.56 -21.44
CA LEU A 322 16.99 -13.47 -22.21
C LEU A 322 17.27 -14.77 -21.45
N LYS A 323 17.29 -14.76 -20.12
CA LYS A 323 17.53 -15.95 -19.32
C LYS A 323 16.37 -16.94 -19.38
N HIS A 324 15.14 -16.44 -19.23
CA HIS A 324 13.95 -17.28 -19.00
C HIS A 324 13.00 -17.40 -20.18
N TYR A 325 13.04 -16.46 -21.13
CA TYR A 325 12.06 -16.34 -22.23
C TYR A 325 12.73 -16.26 -23.61
N LYS A 326 13.79 -17.05 -23.81
CA LYS A 326 14.64 -16.98 -25.02
C LYS A 326 13.84 -17.09 -26.31
N ARG A 327 12.92 -18.06 -26.36
CA ARG A 327 12.15 -18.38 -27.56
C ARG A 327 11.20 -17.24 -27.92
N GLU A 328 10.43 -16.79 -26.94
CA GLU A 328 9.48 -15.70 -27.10
C GLU A 328 10.18 -14.41 -27.51
N ILE A 329 11.34 -14.13 -26.90
CA ILE A 329 12.20 -12.98 -27.25
C ILE A 329 12.75 -13.09 -28.68
N ALA A 330 13.16 -14.28 -29.14
CA ALA A 330 13.61 -14.49 -30.51
C ALA A 330 12.47 -14.31 -31.54
N GLU A 331 11.24 -14.58 -31.14
CA GLU A 331 10.03 -14.42 -31.97
C GLU A 331 9.50 -12.98 -31.99
N LEU A 332 9.89 -12.11 -31.05
CA LEU A 332 9.47 -10.70 -31.04
C LEU A 332 9.87 -9.97 -32.33
N ARG A 333 8.95 -9.11 -32.80
CA ARG A 333 9.12 -8.25 -33.97
C ARG A 333 8.72 -6.83 -33.64
N ASP A 334 9.49 -5.85 -34.08
CA ASP A 334 9.10 -4.44 -33.99
C ASP A 334 8.06 -4.06 -35.08
N GLU A 335 7.64 -2.79 -35.09
CA GLU A 335 6.71 -2.26 -36.08
C GLU A 335 7.20 -2.42 -37.54
N LYS A 336 8.52 -2.55 -37.74
CA LYS A 336 9.17 -2.76 -39.04
C LYS A 336 9.42 -4.24 -39.34
N LYS A 337 8.84 -5.15 -38.56
CA LYS A 337 9.03 -6.61 -38.62
C LYS A 337 10.48 -7.05 -38.39
N GLN A 338 11.29 -6.25 -37.71
CA GLN A 338 12.66 -6.60 -37.36
C GLN A 338 12.70 -7.39 -36.06
N THR A 339 13.55 -8.41 -36.00
CA THR A 339 13.86 -9.10 -34.74
C THR A 339 14.59 -8.16 -33.78
N LEU A 340 14.66 -8.48 -32.48
CA LEU A 340 15.43 -7.69 -31.51
C LEU A 340 16.90 -7.51 -31.92
N LEU A 341 17.54 -8.55 -32.47
CA LEU A 341 18.93 -8.44 -32.93
C LEU A 341 19.06 -7.54 -34.17
N GLN A 342 18.14 -7.65 -35.13
CA GLN A 342 18.12 -6.78 -36.30
C GLN A 342 17.89 -5.32 -35.90
N HIS A 343 16.93 -5.09 -34.99
CA HIS A 343 16.65 -3.78 -34.41
C HIS A 343 17.89 -3.21 -33.71
N ALA A 344 18.61 -4.01 -32.92
CA ALA A 344 19.84 -3.61 -32.25
C ALA A 344 20.93 -3.16 -33.25
N MET A 345 21.15 -3.95 -34.30
CA MET A 345 22.19 -3.67 -35.31
C MET A 345 21.85 -2.47 -36.20
N ALA A 346 20.56 -2.22 -36.45
CA ALA A 346 20.10 -1.08 -37.24
C ALA A 346 19.99 0.22 -36.43
N SER A 347 19.95 0.13 -35.09
CA SER A 347 19.74 1.28 -34.20
C SER A 347 21.04 2.02 -33.91
N ARG A 348 21.06 3.33 -34.18
CA ARG A 348 22.18 4.20 -33.83
C ARG A 348 22.34 4.29 -32.31
N GLY A 349 23.57 4.09 -31.81
CA GLY A 349 23.92 4.26 -30.40
C GLY A 349 23.80 3.00 -29.54
N VAL A 350 23.39 1.86 -30.12
CA VAL A 350 23.48 0.57 -29.44
C VAL A 350 24.95 0.12 -29.42
N VAL A 351 25.46 -0.24 -28.24
CA VAL A 351 26.87 -0.64 -28.05
C VAL A 351 27.07 -2.13 -28.35
N GLU A 352 28.28 -2.50 -28.79
CA GLU A 352 28.60 -3.89 -29.18
C GLU A 352 28.33 -4.89 -28.06
N ASN A 353 28.57 -4.53 -26.79
CA ASN A 353 28.27 -5.41 -25.66
C ASN A 353 26.77 -5.81 -25.59
N THR A 354 25.86 -4.90 -25.95
CA THR A 354 24.42 -5.20 -26.00
C THR A 354 24.10 -6.14 -27.17
N ILE A 355 24.74 -5.94 -28.33
CA ILE A 355 24.58 -6.81 -29.50
C ILE A 355 25.11 -8.21 -29.20
N GLN A 356 26.28 -8.31 -28.55
CA GLN A 356 26.88 -9.59 -28.15
C GLN A 356 26.00 -10.33 -27.14
N LEU A 357 25.43 -9.62 -26.16
CA LEU A 357 24.46 -10.19 -25.22
C LEU A 357 23.27 -10.81 -25.99
N LEU A 358 22.70 -10.11 -26.97
CA LEU A 358 21.60 -10.66 -27.78
C LEU A 358 22.05 -11.85 -28.63
N ARG A 359 23.23 -11.81 -29.26
CA ARG A 359 23.76 -12.92 -30.06
C ARG A 359 23.91 -14.19 -29.24
N GLN A 360 24.52 -14.10 -28.06
CA GLN A 360 24.75 -15.25 -27.17
C GLN A 360 23.45 -15.97 -26.81
N TYR A 361 22.39 -15.22 -26.56
CA TYR A 361 21.13 -15.78 -26.08
C TYR A 361 20.17 -16.19 -27.20
N VAL A 362 20.21 -15.53 -28.37
CA VAL A 362 19.33 -15.82 -29.51
C VAL A 362 19.90 -16.91 -30.42
N GLN A 363 21.23 -17.08 -30.50
CA GLN A 363 21.84 -18.16 -31.30
C GLN A 363 21.80 -19.54 -30.60
N GLN A 364 21.48 -19.57 -29.30
CA GLN A 364 21.36 -20.78 -28.49
C GLN A 364 19.91 -21.14 -28.14
N ALA A 365 18.94 -20.43 -28.74
CA ALA A 365 17.50 -20.64 -28.62
C ALA A 365 16.98 -21.34 -29.87
#